data_AF-X1CU90-F1
#
_entry.id   AF-X1CU90-F1
#
_cell.length_a   1.000
_cell.length_b   1.000
_cell.length_c   1.000
_cell.angle_alpha   90.00
_cell.angle_beta   90.00
_cell.angle_gamma   90.00
#
_symmetry.space_group_name_H-M   'P 1'
#
loop_
_entity.id
_entity.type
_entity.pdbx_description
1 polymer ?
#
loop_
_entity_poly.entity_id
_entity_poly.type
_entity_poly.pdbx_seq_one_letter_code
_entity_poly.pdbx_strand_id
1 'polypeptide(L)'
;IDRDIPARINHTTMLVNSPMNNPEYRTEHQIETGTALGPGKMPILVSTKTYTRDDLEVMLNVRQLYILLDNFGVLRLCSRFMRQQTGMQEMDFYQKLLDIAGRPQKQVQWPVLNTLVNWGQHLMTPVYSWALVLDELRLFLVQECGVPDDGALDSILMAQHALLPAHGRAYPYSVELSHDVVAWHTQMLAAKAAGHWRDWQMVVPPLSEFPAGRLDVNDKDGWVTDMLGCELELSSAGVNWDMDSGIGRARVDQISIPPGSRRKSYRWARLDYSSLFVAYGVSSSSRRT
;
A
#
# COMPACT_ATOMS: atom_id res chain seq x y z
N ILE A 1 3.70 -6.22 -0.78
CA ILE A 1 4.43 -5.97 0.49
C ILE A 1 5.88 -6.44 0.45
N ASP A 2 6.14 -7.76 0.41
CA ASP A 2 7.51 -8.30 0.49
C ASP A 2 8.48 -7.73 -0.56
N ARG A 3 8.01 -7.58 -1.80
CA ARG A 3 8.78 -7.00 -2.91
C ARG A 3 8.66 -5.48 -3.04
N ASP A 4 7.97 -4.84 -2.10
CA ASP A 4 7.56 -3.43 -2.13
C ASP A 4 6.83 -2.97 -3.41
N ILE A 5 6.12 -3.91 -4.05
CA ILE A 5 5.23 -3.65 -5.17
C ILE A 5 3.79 -3.59 -4.65
N PRO A 6 2.99 -2.58 -5.04
CA PRO A 6 1.58 -2.49 -4.68
C PRO A 6 0.78 -3.61 -5.34
N ALA A 7 -0.10 -4.25 -4.57
CA ALA A 7 -1.02 -5.25 -5.12
C ALA A 7 -2.24 -4.54 -5.73
N ARG A 8 -2.60 -4.92 -6.97
CA ARG A 8 -3.89 -4.57 -7.58
C ARG A 8 -4.90 -5.65 -7.26
N ILE A 9 -5.88 -5.32 -6.44
CA ILE A 9 -6.92 -6.24 -5.99
C ILE A 9 -8.22 -5.83 -6.69
N ASN A 10 -8.61 -6.59 -7.72
CA ASN A 10 -9.81 -6.33 -8.50
C ASN A 10 -10.94 -7.25 -8.07
N HIS A 11 -12.17 -6.77 -8.19
CA HIS A 11 -13.35 -7.61 -8.04
C HIS A 11 -13.40 -8.66 -9.15
N THR A 12 -13.86 -9.86 -8.82
CA THR A 12 -14.12 -10.89 -9.81
C THR A 12 -15.45 -10.58 -10.51
N THR A 13 -15.39 -10.26 -11.79
CA THR A 13 -16.58 -10.01 -12.62
C THR A 13 -16.94 -11.25 -13.42
N MET A 14 -18.22 -11.60 -13.45
CA MET A 14 -18.76 -12.64 -14.32
C MET A 14 -18.94 -12.10 -15.74
N LEU A 15 -18.10 -12.54 -16.66
CA LEU A 15 -18.23 -12.21 -18.08
C LEU A 15 -19.24 -13.13 -18.76
N VAL A 16 -19.97 -12.60 -19.74
CA VAL A 16 -21.02 -13.33 -20.48
C VAL A 16 -20.48 -14.61 -21.12
N ASN A 17 -19.26 -14.56 -21.65
CA ASN A 17 -18.60 -15.66 -22.35
C ASN A 17 -17.60 -16.43 -21.45
N SER A 18 -17.61 -16.21 -20.13
CA SER A 18 -16.74 -16.92 -19.22
C SER A 18 -17.19 -18.37 -19.05
N PRO A 19 -16.26 -19.35 -18.98
CA PRO A 19 -16.58 -20.71 -18.53
C PRO A 19 -17.33 -20.73 -17.19
N MET A 20 -17.06 -19.75 -16.32
CA MET A 20 -17.74 -19.59 -15.04
C MET A 20 -19.23 -19.26 -15.16
N ASN A 21 -19.69 -18.82 -16.35
CA ASN A 21 -21.09 -18.52 -16.62
C ASN A 21 -21.87 -19.75 -17.15
N ASN A 22 -21.18 -20.89 -17.39
CA ASN A 22 -21.87 -22.14 -17.73
C ASN A 22 -22.81 -22.54 -16.57
N PRO A 23 -24.09 -22.86 -16.86
CA PRO A 23 -25.06 -23.24 -15.82
C PRO A 23 -24.58 -24.37 -14.90
N GLU A 24 -23.97 -25.42 -15.45
CA GLU A 24 -23.48 -26.57 -14.67
C GLU A 24 -22.36 -26.16 -13.72
N TYR A 25 -21.39 -25.38 -14.22
CA TYR A 25 -20.30 -24.84 -13.41
C TYR A 25 -20.80 -23.93 -12.28
N ARG A 26 -21.79 -23.07 -12.59
CA ARG A 26 -22.41 -22.19 -11.58
C ARG A 26 -23.10 -22.97 -10.49
N THR A 27 -23.80 -24.05 -10.84
CA THR A 27 -24.45 -24.93 -9.86
C THR A 27 -23.42 -25.68 -9.02
N GLU A 28 -22.38 -26.25 -9.65
CA GLU A 28 -21.32 -26.98 -8.95
C GLU A 28 -20.58 -26.12 -7.91
N HIS A 29 -20.26 -24.87 -8.30
CA HIS A 29 -19.53 -23.93 -7.46
C HIS A 29 -20.43 -22.93 -6.71
N GLN A 30 -21.75 -23.10 -6.76
CA GLN A 30 -22.76 -22.26 -6.09
C GLN A 30 -22.52 -20.75 -6.32
N ILE A 31 -22.29 -20.35 -7.58
CA ILE A 31 -21.90 -18.98 -7.90
C ILE A 31 -23.11 -18.05 -7.96
N GLU A 32 -23.09 -17.03 -7.10
CA GLU A 32 -24.02 -15.91 -7.16
C GLU A 32 -23.34 -14.60 -7.58
N THR A 33 -24.13 -13.74 -8.21
CA THR A 33 -23.71 -12.39 -8.61
C THR A 33 -24.56 -11.33 -7.93
N GLY A 34 -23.97 -10.17 -7.66
CA GLY A 34 -24.64 -9.05 -7.00
C GLY A 34 -25.73 -8.39 -7.86
N THR A 35 -25.57 -8.46 -9.18
CA THR A 35 -26.57 -8.04 -10.15
C THR A 35 -26.84 -9.15 -11.15
N ALA A 36 -28.04 -9.15 -11.74
CA ALA A 36 -28.40 -10.13 -12.77
C ALA A 36 -27.54 -9.95 -14.03
N LEU A 37 -27.16 -11.08 -14.64
CA LEU A 37 -26.44 -11.12 -15.92
C LEU A 37 -27.25 -10.43 -17.02
N GLY A 38 -26.57 -9.72 -17.93
CA GLY A 38 -27.19 -9.13 -19.10
C GLY A 38 -26.22 -8.28 -19.93
N PRO A 39 -26.58 -7.94 -21.18
CA PRO A 39 -25.77 -7.09 -22.04
C PRO A 39 -25.45 -5.75 -21.36
N GLY A 40 -24.18 -5.34 -21.42
CA GLY A 40 -23.71 -4.08 -20.82
C GLY A 40 -23.63 -4.07 -19.29
N LYS A 41 -23.95 -5.18 -18.61
CA LYS A 41 -23.78 -5.31 -17.17
C LYS A 41 -22.45 -5.96 -16.83
N MET A 42 -21.87 -5.55 -15.71
CA MET A 42 -20.65 -6.13 -15.14
C MET A 42 -20.97 -6.74 -13.77
N PRO A 43 -21.63 -7.92 -13.73
CA PRO A 43 -22.03 -8.54 -12.48
C PRO A 43 -20.81 -9.03 -11.70
N ILE A 44 -20.67 -8.53 -10.48
CA ILE A 44 -19.61 -8.93 -9.56
C ILE A 44 -20.04 -10.20 -8.81
N LEU A 45 -19.12 -11.15 -8.63
CA LEU A 45 -19.37 -12.34 -7.81
C LEU A 45 -19.49 -11.95 -6.34
N VAL A 46 -20.55 -12.43 -5.69
CA VAL A 46 -20.88 -12.09 -4.30
C VAL A 46 -20.89 -13.28 -3.35
N SER A 47 -21.00 -14.50 -3.87
CA SER A 47 -20.78 -15.73 -3.11
C SER A 47 -20.41 -16.87 -4.04
N THR A 48 -19.77 -17.88 -3.47
CA THR A 48 -19.45 -19.17 -4.09
C THR A 48 -19.56 -20.27 -3.04
N LYS A 49 -19.30 -21.52 -3.42
CA LYS A 49 -19.17 -22.65 -2.51
C LYS A 49 -18.14 -22.45 -1.39
N THR A 50 -17.12 -21.59 -1.60
CA THR A 50 -16.02 -21.38 -0.65
C THR A 50 -16.10 -20.06 0.11
N TYR A 51 -17.04 -19.17 -0.21
CA TYR A 51 -17.24 -17.93 0.55
C TYR A 51 -18.66 -17.40 0.40
N THR A 52 -19.20 -16.87 1.49
CA THR A 52 -20.51 -16.24 1.58
C THR A 52 -20.44 -14.74 1.28
N ARG A 53 -21.60 -14.07 1.24
CA ARG A 53 -21.65 -12.61 1.10
C ARG A 53 -20.97 -11.88 2.27
N ASP A 54 -21.14 -12.41 3.47
CA ASP A 54 -20.54 -11.86 4.68
C ASP A 54 -19.01 -12.03 4.64
N ASP A 55 -18.52 -13.17 4.16
CA ASP A 55 -17.09 -13.37 3.93
C ASP A 55 -16.54 -12.37 2.90
N LEU A 56 -17.30 -12.07 1.83
CA LEU A 56 -16.90 -11.06 0.86
C LEU A 56 -16.81 -9.67 1.51
N GLU A 57 -17.74 -9.30 2.39
CA GLU A 57 -17.68 -8.02 3.11
C GLU A 57 -16.39 -7.92 3.95
N VAL A 58 -16.02 -8.99 4.66
CA VAL A 58 -14.76 -9.06 5.41
C VAL A 58 -13.55 -8.92 4.46
N MET A 59 -13.54 -9.64 3.34
CA MET A 59 -12.46 -9.54 2.34
C MET A 59 -12.33 -8.12 1.78
N LEU A 60 -13.45 -7.43 1.54
CA LEU A 60 -13.45 -6.06 1.04
C LEU A 60 -12.92 -5.07 2.09
N ASN A 61 -13.29 -5.23 3.35
CA ASN A 61 -12.76 -4.42 4.44
C ASN A 61 -11.23 -4.59 4.58
N VAL A 62 -10.73 -5.83 4.50
CA VAL A 62 -9.28 -6.11 4.52
C VAL A 62 -8.58 -5.51 3.30
N ARG A 63 -9.16 -5.64 2.09
CA ARG A 63 -8.65 -5.00 0.87
C ARG A 63 -8.53 -3.49 1.05
N GLN A 64 -9.59 -2.86 1.51
CA GLN A 64 -9.66 -1.41 1.66
C GLN A 64 -8.64 -0.90 2.68
N LEU A 65 -8.52 -1.61 3.81
CA LEU A 65 -7.53 -1.30 4.83
C LEU A 65 -6.11 -1.46 4.29
N TYR A 66 -5.82 -2.54 3.53
CA TYR A 66 -4.54 -2.71 2.85
C TYR A 66 -4.21 -1.52 1.92
N ILE A 67 -5.18 -1.07 1.12
CA ILE A 67 -4.97 0.06 0.21
C ILE A 67 -4.67 1.35 0.99
N LEU A 68 -5.43 1.63 2.05
CA LEU A 68 -5.20 2.81 2.89
C LEU A 68 -3.82 2.75 3.58
N LEU A 69 -3.53 1.65 4.25
CA LEU A 69 -2.37 1.54 5.14
C LEU A 69 -1.05 1.33 4.39
N ASP A 70 -1.03 0.52 3.32
CA ASP A 70 0.19 0.19 2.57
C ASP A 70 0.28 0.95 1.24
N ASN A 71 -0.77 0.98 0.42
CA ASN A 71 -0.68 1.62 -0.90
C ASN A 71 -0.61 3.13 -0.77
N PHE A 72 -1.49 3.76 0.02
CA PHE A 72 -1.39 5.19 0.33
C PHE A 72 -0.30 5.52 1.35
N GLY A 73 0.21 4.51 2.06
CA GLY A 73 1.36 4.67 2.95
C GLY A 73 1.01 5.14 4.36
N VAL A 74 -0.28 5.11 4.77
CA VAL A 74 -0.71 5.68 6.06
C VAL A 74 0.01 5.07 7.25
N LEU A 75 0.26 3.75 7.23
CA LEU A 75 0.97 3.03 8.29
C LEU A 75 2.08 2.12 7.74
N ARG A 76 2.57 2.41 6.53
CA ARG A 76 3.50 1.50 5.86
C ARG A 76 4.82 1.38 6.62
N LEU A 77 5.42 2.49 7.04
CA LEU A 77 6.67 2.45 7.82
C LEU A 77 6.46 1.72 9.15
N CYS A 78 5.37 2.05 9.85
CA CYS A 78 5.01 1.40 11.11
C CYS A 78 4.88 -0.12 10.95
N SER A 79 4.24 -0.59 9.86
CA SER A 79 4.10 -2.02 9.60
C SER A 79 5.43 -2.73 9.33
N ARG A 80 6.36 -2.08 8.62
CA ARG A 80 7.71 -2.61 8.39
C ARG A 80 8.50 -2.66 9.69
N PHE A 81 8.48 -1.58 10.48
CA PHE A 81 9.15 -1.53 11.77
C PHE A 81 8.63 -2.61 12.71
N MET A 82 7.31 -2.75 12.83
CA MET A 82 6.65 -3.78 13.63
C MET A 82 7.11 -5.19 13.24
N ARG A 83 7.23 -5.49 11.94
CA ARG A 83 7.76 -6.77 11.46
C ARG A 83 9.21 -6.98 11.91
N GLN A 84 10.03 -5.93 11.92
CA GLN A 84 11.40 -6.05 12.42
C GLN A 84 11.46 -6.33 13.92
N GLN A 85 10.60 -5.67 14.69
CA GLN A 85 10.60 -5.82 16.16
C GLN A 85 10.00 -7.14 16.63
N THR A 86 9.02 -7.68 15.91
CA THR A 86 8.17 -8.77 16.41
C THR A 86 8.12 -10.01 15.52
N GLY A 87 8.59 -9.90 14.27
CA GLY A 87 8.45 -10.93 13.24
C GLY A 87 7.04 -11.07 12.65
N MET A 88 6.04 -10.34 13.15
CA MET A 88 4.66 -10.39 12.63
C MET A 88 4.59 -9.77 11.22
N GLN A 89 3.92 -10.45 10.30
CA GLN A 89 3.77 -9.97 8.93
C GLN A 89 2.80 -8.79 8.88
N GLU A 90 2.94 -7.95 7.88
CA GLU A 90 2.20 -6.68 7.83
C GLU A 90 0.70 -6.88 7.60
N MET A 91 0.32 -7.91 6.84
CA MET A 91 -1.09 -8.29 6.71
C MET A 91 -1.68 -8.84 8.02
N ASP A 92 -0.89 -9.60 8.80
CA ASP A 92 -1.33 -10.08 10.11
C ASP A 92 -1.53 -8.91 11.07
N PHE A 93 -0.67 -7.88 10.98
CA PHE A 93 -0.85 -6.64 11.73
C PHE A 93 -2.12 -5.88 11.32
N TYR A 94 -2.39 -5.73 10.02
CA TYR A 94 -3.62 -5.06 9.56
C TYR A 94 -4.88 -5.82 9.98
N GLN A 95 -4.85 -7.15 9.89
CA GLN A 95 -5.94 -8.01 10.36
C GLN A 95 -6.14 -7.86 11.87
N LYS A 96 -5.04 -7.89 12.65
CA LYS A 96 -5.07 -7.68 14.09
C LYS A 96 -5.62 -6.29 14.48
N LEU A 97 -5.23 -5.25 13.73
CA LEU A 97 -5.76 -3.90 13.92
C LEU A 97 -7.28 -3.86 13.66
N LEU A 98 -7.75 -4.50 12.59
CA LEU A 98 -9.18 -4.64 12.31
C LEU A 98 -9.92 -5.40 13.41
N ASP A 99 -9.35 -6.51 13.87
CA ASP A 99 -9.99 -7.38 14.86
C ASP A 99 -10.05 -6.76 16.26
N ILE A 100 -9.04 -5.98 16.65
CA ILE A 100 -8.94 -5.41 18.00
C ILE A 100 -9.49 -3.98 18.05
N ALA A 101 -9.14 -3.11 17.10
CA ALA A 101 -9.58 -1.72 17.10
C ALA A 101 -10.84 -1.49 16.26
N GLY A 102 -11.06 -2.27 15.20
CA GLY A 102 -12.16 -2.04 14.25
C GLY A 102 -13.56 -2.40 14.77
N ARG A 103 -13.69 -3.22 15.83
CA ARG A 103 -15.01 -3.66 16.34
C ARG A 103 -15.78 -2.53 17.03
N PRO A 104 -17.11 -2.41 16.85
CA PRO A 104 -17.91 -1.37 17.52
C PRO A 104 -17.76 -1.35 19.05
N GLN A 105 -17.63 -2.52 19.69
CA GLN A 105 -17.46 -2.63 21.15
C GLN A 105 -16.10 -2.08 21.64
N LYS A 106 -15.15 -1.89 20.73
CA LYS A 106 -13.80 -1.41 21.00
C LYS A 106 -13.63 0.09 20.73
N GLN A 107 -14.69 0.76 20.26
CA GLN A 107 -14.69 2.19 19.99
C GLN A 107 -14.34 3.05 21.22
N VAL A 108 -14.67 2.60 22.43
CA VAL A 108 -14.31 3.34 23.67
C VAL A 108 -12.83 3.14 24.03
N GLN A 109 -12.26 1.98 23.69
CA GLN A 109 -10.86 1.65 24.00
C GLN A 109 -9.89 2.25 22.97
N TRP A 110 -10.29 2.24 21.69
CA TRP A 110 -9.48 2.66 20.55
C TRP A 110 -10.26 3.62 19.64
N PRO A 111 -10.81 4.75 20.12
CA PRO A 111 -11.71 5.61 19.35
C PRO A 111 -11.11 6.12 18.03
N VAL A 112 -9.82 6.47 18.03
CA VAL A 112 -9.19 7.12 16.88
C VAL A 112 -8.83 6.08 15.81
N LEU A 113 -8.25 4.95 16.20
CA LEU A 113 -7.93 3.81 15.35
C LEU A 113 -9.20 3.11 14.86
N ASN A 114 -10.24 2.99 15.69
CA ASN A 114 -11.55 2.48 15.24
C ASN A 114 -12.09 3.34 14.10
N THR A 115 -11.99 4.67 14.25
CA THR A 115 -12.42 5.60 13.20
C THR A 115 -11.56 5.47 11.94
N LEU A 116 -10.23 5.39 12.09
CA LEU A 116 -9.32 5.20 10.95
C LEU A 116 -9.63 3.92 10.17
N VAL A 117 -9.79 2.80 10.87
CA VAL A 117 -9.98 1.47 10.26
C VAL A 117 -11.33 1.39 9.54
N ASN A 118 -12.40 1.90 10.16
CA ASN A 118 -13.74 1.80 9.60
C ASN A 118 -14.06 2.88 8.56
N TRP A 119 -13.49 4.08 8.70
CA TRP A 119 -13.88 5.24 7.89
C TRP A 119 -12.75 5.91 7.12
N GLY A 120 -11.48 5.65 7.48
CA GLY A 120 -10.33 6.35 6.89
C GLY A 120 -10.26 6.20 5.37
N GLN A 121 -10.65 5.05 4.85
CA GLN A 121 -10.72 4.78 3.40
C GLN A 121 -11.79 5.59 2.64
N HIS A 122 -12.85 6.03 3.32
CA HIS A 122 -13.91 6.84 2.72
C HIS A 122 -13.58 8.33 2.78
N LEU A 123 -12.80 8.71 3.79
CA LEU A 123 -12.50 10.09 4.09
C LEU A 123 -11.18 10.53 3.47
N MET A 124 -10.20 9.61 3.34
CA MET A 124 -8.88 9.87 2.75
C MET A 124 -8.23 11.15 3.30
N THR A 125 -8.49 11.39 4.59
CA THR A 125 -8.07 12.53 5.41
C THR A 125 -8.33 12.14 6.87
N PRO A 126 -7.59 12.62 7.87
CA PRO A 126 -7.90 12.30 9.26
C PRO A 126 -9.19 13.03 9.67
N VAL A 127 -10.10 12.32 10.34
CA VAL A 127 -11.30 12.95 10.95
C VAL A 127 -10.91 13.90 12.07
N TYR A 128 -9.86 13.52 12.80
CA TYR A 128 -9.28 14.28 13.89
C TYR A 128 -7.93 14.86 13.46
N SER A 129 -6.84 14.37 14.06
CA SER A 129 -5.46 14.72 13.73
C SER A 129 -4.65 13.45 13.56
N TRP A 130 -3.69 13.45 12.64
CA TRP A 130 -2.73 12.36 12.51
C TRP A 130 -1.89 12.16 13.78
N ALA A 131 -1.64 13.23 14.54
CA ALA A 131 -0.95 13.11 15.83
C ALA A 131 -1.75 12.22 16.79
N LEU A 132 -3.06 12.44 16.92
CA LEU A 132 -3.92 11.61 17.78
C LEU A 132 -4.01 10.16 17.29
N VAL A 133 -4.02 9.95 15.97
CA VAL A 133 -3.95 8.60 15.38
C VAL A 133 -2.65 7.90 15.79
N LEU A 134 -1.52 8.60 15.70
CA LEU A 134 -0.20 8.03 15.98
C LEU A 134 0.07 7.85 17.48
N ASP A 135 -0.48 8.71 18.34
CA ASP A 135 -0.44 8.54 19.79
C ASP A 135 -1.19 7.28 20.21
N GLU A 136 -2.40 7.07 19.69
CA GLU A 136 -3.17 5.86 19.95
C GLU A 136 -2.54 4.62 19.30
N LEU A 137 -1.95 4.78 18.10
CA LEU A 137 -1.19 3.72 17.44
C LEU A 137 0.02 3.29 18.28
N ARG A 138 0.75 4.20 18.93
CA ARG A 138 1.84 3.84 19.83
C ARG A 138 1.35 2.88 20.90
N LEU A 139 0.26 3.25 21.58
CA LEU A 139 -0.34 2.42 22.62
C LEU A 139 -0.72 1.04 22.07
N PHE A 140 -1.30 0.98 20.87
CA PHE A 140 -1.64 -0.28 20.21
C PHE A 140 -0.40 -1.12 19.90
N LEU A 141 0.64 -0.52 19.31
CA LEU A 141 1.88 -1.23 18.95
C LEU A 141 2.58 -1.79 20.19
N VAL A 142 2.61 -1.04 21.30
CA VAL A 142 3.22 -1.48 22.55
C VAL A 142 2.37 -2.56 23.23
N GLN A 143 1.08 -2.31 23.45
CA GLN A 143 0.22 -3.18 24.26
C GLN A 143 -0.22 -4.44 23.51
N GLU A 144 -0.59 -4.30 22.24
CA GLU A 144 -1.20 -5.39 21.47
C GLU A 144 -0.18 -6.10 20.58
N CYS A 145 0.85 -5.40 20.10
CA CYS A 145 1.87 -5.98 19.21
C CYS A 145 3.20 -6.31 19.92
N GLY A 146 3.45 -5.80 21.12
CA GLY A 146 4.69 -6.06 21.85
C GLY A 146 5.91 -5.34 21.28
N VAL A 147 5.69 -4.23 20.58
CA VAL A 147 6.78 -3.36 20.10
C VAL A 147 7.41 -2.63 21.29
N PRO A 148 8.75 -2.57 21.41
CA PRO A 148 9.40 -1.78 22.45
C PRO A 148 9.05 -0.29 22.36
N ASP A 149 8.76 0.32 23.51
CA ASP A 149 8.53 1.77 23.62
C ASP A 149 9.86 2.49 23.84
N ASP A 150 10.57 2.77 22.74
CA ASP A 150 11.91 3.34 22.75
C ASP A 150 12.10 4.43 21.67
N GLY A 151 13.33 4.98 21.59
CA GLY A 151 13.67 6.01 20.63
C GLY A 151 13.54 5.59 19.16
N ALA A 152 13.59 4.27 18.87
CA ALA A 152 13.37 3.76 17.52
C ALA A 152 11.88 3.83 17.15
N LEU A 153 10.98 3.48 18.08
CA LEU A 153 9.55 3.70 17.90
C LEU A 153 9.22 5.19 17.74
N ASP A 154 9.84 6.07 18.54
CA ASP A 154 9.70 7.53 18.40
C ASP A 154 10.06 8.00 16.99
N SER A 155 11.21 7.57 16.49
CA SER A 155 11.71 7.95 15.17
C SER A 155 10.80 7.48 14.05
N ILE A 156 10.24 6.26 14.15
CA ILE A 156 9.28 5.73 13.16
C ILE A 156 7.96 6.49 13.17
N LEU A 157 7.40 6.78 14.35
CA LEU A 157 6.15 7.52 14.44
C LEU A 157 6.31 8.96 13.96
N MET A 158 7.44 9.62 14.29
CA MET A 158 7.77 10.94 13.76
C MET A 158 7.95 10.95 12.24
N ALA A 159 8.67 9.97 11.70
CA ALA A 159 8.85 9.82 10.25
C ALA A 159 7.52 9.53 9.54
N GLN A 160 6.69 8.63 10.09
CA GLN A 160 5.36 8.35 9.54
C GLN A 160 4.47 9.61 9.59
N HIS A 161 4.48 10.35 10.70
CA HIS A 161 3.75 11.61 10.80
C HIS A 161 4.21 12.62 9.75
N ALA A 162 5.51 12.67 9.46
CA ALA A 162 6.08 13.56 8.44
C ALA A 162 5.47 13.35 7.04
N LEU A 163 5.10 12.11 6.72
CA LEU A 163 4.50 11.72 5.44
C LEU A 163 2.99 11.94 5.36
N LEU A 164 2.29 12.12 6.47
CA LEU A 164 0.83 12.15 6.45
C LEU A 164 0.30 13.52 6.00
N PRO A 165 -0.64 13.58 5.04
CA PRO A 165 -1.15 14.84 4.51
C PRO A 165 -2.08 15.53 5.51
N ALA A 166 -1.92 16.83 5.73
CA ALA A 166 -2.81 17.58 6.60
C ALA A 166 -3.13 18.94 5.98
N HIS A 167 -4.35 19.44 6.22
CA HIS A 167 -4.75 20.75 5.76
C HIS A 167 -3.83 21.83 6.36
N GLY A 168 -3.36 22.76 5.51
CA GLY A 168 -2.46 23.83 5.93
C GLY A 168 -1.01 23.40 6.20
N ARG A 169 -0.64 22.15 5.91
CA ARG A 169 0.76 21.71 6.00
C ARG A 169 1.59 22.36 4.90
N ALA A 170 2.74 22.90 5.27
CA ALA A 170 3.68 23.53 4.35
C ALA A 170 4.81 22.57 3.96
N TYR A 171 5.24 22.65 2.71
CA TYR A 171 6.37 21.90 2.16
C TYR A 171 7.38 22.86 1.49
N PRO A 172 8.69 22.54 1.49
CA PRO A 172 9.31 21.33 2.05
C PRO A 172 9.24 21.28 3.58
N TYR A 173 9.18 20.07 4.13
CA TYR A 173 9.13 19.79 5.56
C TYR A 173 10.27 18.86 5.95
N SER A 174 10.95 19.18 7.05
CA SER A 174 12.09 18.39 7.53
C SER A 174 11.89 18.04 8.99
N VAL A 175 12.27 16.82 9.37
CA VAL A 175 12.23 16.35 10.75
C VAL A 175 13.55 15.68 11.11
N GLU A 176 14.11 16.07 12.26
CA GLU A 176 15.27 15.42 12.87
C GLU A 176 14.79 14.22 13.70
N LEU A 177 15.49 13.10 13.58
CA LEU A 177 15.09 11.81 14.14
C LEU A 177 16.25 11.25 15.00
N SER A 178 15.90 10.61 16.12
CA SER A 178 16.89 9.96 16.99
C SER A 178 17.62 8.81 16.30
N HIS A 179 16.99 8.19 15.29
CA HIS A 179 17.57 7.16 14.43
C HIS A 179 17.27 7.44 12.95
N ASP A 180 18.22 7.11 12.08
CA ASP A 180 18.16 7.34 10.64
C ASP A 180 17.22 6.34 9.95
N VAL A 181 15.94 6.70 9.92
CA VAL A 181 14.87 5.93 9.26
C VAL A 181 15.10 5.83 7.75
N VAL A 182 15.74 6.81 7.11
CA VAL A 182 16.02 6.80 5.67
C VAL A 182 17.08 5.75 5.34
N ALA A 183 18.17 5.72 6.09
CA ALA A 183 19.22 4.71 5.93
C ALA A 183 18.69 3.30 6.21
N TRP A 184 17.90 3.14 7.28
CA TRP A 184 17.27 1.86 7.62
C TRP A 184 16.34 1.37 6.50
N HIS A 185 15.46 2.24 6.00
CA HIS A 185 14.54 1.90 4.91
C HIS A 185 15.30 1.53 3.63
N THR A 186 16.36 2.27 3.31
CA THR A 186 17.22 2.00 2.15
C THR A 186 17.89 0.63 2.26
N GLN A 187 18.43 0.28 3.43
CA GLN A 187 19.00 -1.04 3.66
C GLN A 187 17.96 -2.16 3.57
N MET A 188 16.74 -1.94 4.08
CA MET A 188 15.62 -2.87 3.90
C MET A 188 15.31 -3.12 2.42
N LEU A 189 15.21 -2.06 1.60
CA LEU A 189 14.97 -2.22 0.17
C LEU A 189 16.13 -2.93 -0.53
N ALA A 190 17.37 -2.63 -0.16
CA ALA A 190 18.56 -3.30 -0.71
C ALA A 190 18.57 -4.81 -0.37
N ALA A 191 18.25 -5.17 0.88
CA ALA A 191 18.13 -6.57 1.29
C ALA A 191 17.04 -7.31 0.50
N LYS A 192 15.87 -6.69 0.30
CA LYS A 192 14.80 -7.24 -0.52
C LYS A 192 15.24 -7.47 -1.97
N ALA A 193 15.96 -6.50 -2.56
CA ALA A 193 16.51 -6.61 -3.91
C ALA A 193 17.57 -7.72 -4.04
N ALA A 194 18.34 -7.96 -2.98
CA ALA A 194 19.32 -9.05 -2.89
C ALA A 194 18.70 -10.44 -2.67
N GLY A 195 17.37 -10.55 -2.57
CA GLY A 195 16.65 -11.81 -2.44
C GLY A 195 16.13 -12.10 -1.04
N HIS A 196 16.41 -11.26 -0.04
CA HIS A 196 15.94 -11.42 1.34
C HIS A 196 14.51 -10.89 1.55
N TRP A 197 13.59 -11.14 0.61
CA TRP A 197 12.25 -10.53 0.67
C TRP A 197 11.34 -11.14 1.76
N ARG A 198 11.65 -12.35 2.27
CA ARG A 198 10.91 -13.00 3.38
C ARG A 198 11.53 -12.75 4.75
N ASP A 199 12.83 -12.49 4.79
CA ASP A 199 13.67 -12.52 5.97
C ASP A 199 14.52 -11.26 6.14
N TRP A 200 14.24 -10.18 5.39
CA TRP A 200 14.96 -8.90 5.50
C TRP A 200 15.09 -8.42 6.96
N GLN A 201 14.08 -8.68 7.79
CA GLN A 201 14.10 -8.30 9.20
C GLN A 201 15.22 -8.95 10.03
N MET A 202 15.76 -10.08 9.56
CA MET A 202 16.84 -10.82 10.21
C MET A 202 18.22 -10.39 9.74
N VAL A 203 18.32 -9.73 8.57
CA VAL A 203 19.60 -9.36 7.93
C VAL A 203 19.86 -7.87 7.92
N VAL A 204 18.82 -7.05 8.08
CA VAL A 204 18.93 -5.59 8.22
C VAL A 204 19.09 -5.29 9.72
N PRO A 205 20.09 -4.49 10.12
CA PRO A 205 20.25 -4.08 11.51
C PRO A 205 18.95 -3.45 12.07
N PRO A 206 18.64 -3.63 13.37
CA PRO A 206 17.52 -2.94 13.99
C PRO A 206 17.70 -1.43 13.89
N LEU A 207 16.60 -0.68 13.75
CA LEU A 207 16.64 0.78 13.61
C LEU A 207 17.42 1.46 14.76
N SER A 208 17.39 0.89 15.97
CA SER A 208 18.11 1.41 17.14
C SER A 208 19.63 1.44 16.98
N GLU A 209 20.20 0.68 16.04
CA GLU A 209 21.64 0.69 15.71
C GLU A 209 22.01 1.79 14.71
N PHE A 210 21.04 2.44 14.07
CA PHE A 210 21.29 3.56 13.18
C PHE A 210 21.48 4.84 14.00
N PRO A 211 22.46 5.69 13.66
CA PRO A 211 22.66 6.97 14.34
C PRO A 211 21.49 7.92 14.07
N ALA A 212 21.47 9.07 14.74
CA ALA A 212 20.51 10.12 14.43
C ALA A 212 20.56 10.50 12.94
N GLY A 213 19.40 10.82 12.38
CA GLY A 213 19.24 11.15 10.97
C GLY A 213 18.16 12.19 10.75
N ARG A 214 17.92 12.49 9.48
CA ARG A 214 16.96 13.50 9.06
C ARG A 214 16.10 12.95 7.94
N LEU A 215 14.82 13.27 7.98
CA LEU A 215 13.89 13.01 6.90
C LEU A 215 13.43 14.34 6.30
N ASP A 216 13.63 14.48 5.00
CA ASP A 216 13.08 15.57 4.18
C ASP A 216 11.89 15.05 3.36
N VAL A 217 10.82 15.84 3.35
CA VAL A 217 9.56 15.53 2.67
C VAL A 217 9.14 16.73 1.83
N ASN A 218 8.85 16.50 0.55
CA ASN A 218 8.43 17.55 -0.35
C ASN A 218 7.24 17.13 -1.21
N ASP A 219 6.21 17.96 -1.25
CA ASP A 219 5.01 17.75 -2.09
C ASP A 219 5.14 18.46 -3.44
N LYS A 220 6.21 18.16 -4.19
CA LYS A 220 6.51 18.84 -5.46
C LYS A 220 5.41 18.73 -6.51
N ASP A 221 4.60 17.67 -6.41
CA ASP A 221 3.54 17.33 -7.37
C ASP A 221 2.14 17.73 -6.87
N GLY A 222 2.02 18.35 -5.68
CA GLY A 222 0.75 18.79 -5.10
C GLY A 222 -0.18 17.66 -4.64
N TRP A 223 0.34 16.46 -4.36
CA TRP A 223 -0.46 15.33 -3.92
C TRP A 223 -1.18 15.59 -2.59
N VAL A 224 -0.58 16.36 -1.69
CA VAL A 224 -1.17 16.69 -0.39
C VAL A 224 -2.09 17.89 -0.49
N THR A 225 -1.72 18.91 -1.26
CA THR A 225 -2.58 20.11 -1.42
C THR A 225 -3.82 19.82 -2.26
N ASP A 226 -3.72 18.99 -3.29
CA ASP A 226 -4.77 18.86 -4.31
C ASP A 226 -5.59 17.57 -4.19
N MET A 227 -5.07 16.54 -3.48
CA MET A 227 -5.70 15.21 -3.40
C MET A 227 -6.06 14.78 -1.97
N LEU A 228 -6.13 15.72 -1.02
CA LEU A 228 -6.69 15.43 0.30
C LEU A 228 -8.18 15.08 0.16
N GLY A 229 -8.61 13.96 0.75
CA GLY A 229 -9.99 13.49 0.61
C GLY A 229 -10.32 12.90 -0.75
N CYS A 230 -9.31 12.50 -1.53
CA CYS A 230 -9.51 11.84 -2.82
C CYS A 230 -10.14 10.44 -2.69
N GLU A 231 -10.48 9.82 -3.82
CA GLU A 231 -11.01 8.45 -3.82
C GLU A 231 -9.89 7.41 -3.64
N LEU A 232 -10.16 6.38 -2.82
CA LEU A 232 -9.25 5.27 -2.54
C LEU A 232 -8.75 4.55 -3.82
N GLU A 233 -9.57 4.51 -4.87
CA GLU A 233 -9.25 3.82 -6.12
C GLU A 233 -8.15 4.55 -6.93
N LEU A 234 -7.82 5.80 -6.61
CA LEU A 234 -6.67 6.51 -7.21
C LEU A 234 -5.32 5.84 -6.91
N SER A 235 -5.24 5.02 -5.84
CA SER A 235 -4.06 4.18 -5.59
C SER A 235 -3.71 3.27 -6.77
N SER A 236 -4.70 2.82 -7.54
CA SER A 236 -4.50 1.99 -8.74
C SER A 236 -3.75 2.71 -9.86
N ALA A 237 -3.84 4.05 -9.87
CA ALA A 237 -3.09 4.97 -10.73
C ALA A 237 -1.71 5.33 -10.15
N GLY A 238 -1.31 4.77 -9.01
CA GLY A 238 0.00 5.00 -8.40
C GLY A 238 0.04 6.17 -7.41
N VAL A 239 -1.11 6.80 -7.11
CA VAL A 239 -1.21 7.85 -6.09
C VAL A 239 -0.94 7.27 -4.70
N ASN A 240 -0.08 7.93 -3.94
CA ASN A 240 0.18 7.63 -2.53
C ASN A 240 0.77 8.85 -1.81
N TRP A 241 0.85 8.80 -0.47
CA TRP A 241 1.24 9.94 0.36
C TRP A 241 2.70 9.95 0.81
N ASP A 242 3.54 9.08 0.26
CA ASP A 242 4.96 9.09 0.64
C ASP A 242 5.73 10.31 0.12
N MET A 243 5.07 11.13 -0.72
CA MET A 243 5.59 12.34 -1.34
C MET A 243 6.96 12.12 -2.01
N ASP A 244 7.66 13.21 -2.35
CA ASP A 244 9.08 13.13 -2.65
C ASP A 244 9.83 13.08 -1.31
N SER A 245 10.28 11.88 -0.93
CA SER A 245 11.00 11.63 0.31
C SER A 245 12.00 10.47 0.17
N GLY A 246 13.00 10.41 1.05
CA GLY A 246 14.00 9.32 1.08
C GLY A 246 13.43 7.94 1.44
N ILE A 247 12.14 7.88 1.78
CA ILE A 247 11.40 6.67 2.13
C ILE A 247 10.16 6.45 1.24
N GLY A 248 10.09 7.19 0.13
CA GLY A 248 9.07 7.06 -0.89
C GLY A 248 9.10 5.71 -1.57
N ARG A 249 7.93 5.11 -1.79
CA ARG A 249 7.83 3.95 -2.69
C ARG A 249 8.16 4.40 -4.11
N ALA A 250 8.87 3.57 -4.86
CA ALA A 250 9.13 3.83 -6.27
C ALA A 250 7.79 4.02 -7.03
N ARG A 251 7.66 5.12 -7.78
CA ARG A 251 6.48 5.45 -8.57
C ARG A 251 6.84 5.45 -10.06
N VAL A 252 5.86 5.14 -10.89
CA VAL A 252 5.95 5.50 -12.32
C VAL A 252 5.49 6.94 -12.41
N ASP A 253 6.36 7.85 -12.85
CA ASP A 253 6.00 9.25 -13.04
C ASP A 253 4.80 9.34 -14.01
N GLN A 254 3.62 9.59 -13.46
CA GLN A 254 2.48 9.96 -14.27
C GLN A 254 2.64 11.44 -14.61
N ILE A 255 3.05 11.73 -15.84
CA ILE A 255 3.02 13.10 -16.36
C ILE A 255 1.55 13.53 -16.35
N SER A 256 1.17 14.35 -15.38
CA SER A 256 -0.13 15.03 -15.36
C SER A 256 -0.21 15.88 -16.63
N ILE A 257 -1.12 15.51 -17.53
CA ILE A 257 -1.42 16.30 -18.72
C ILE A 257 -2.44 17.34 -18.28
N PRO A 258 -2.11 18.65 -18.28
CA PRO A 258 -3.04 19.68 -17.82
C PRO A 258 -4.35 19.63 -18.64
N PRO A 259 -5.50 19.87 -18.01
CA PRO A 259 -6.77 19.96 -18.71
C PRO A 259 -6.69 21.03 -19.79
N GLY A 260 -6.85 20.64 -21.07
CA GLY A 260 -6.84 21.55 -22.22
C GLY A 260 -5.64 21.43 -23.18
N SER A 261 -4.63 20.61 -22.86
CA SER A 261 -3.56 20.35 -23.84
C SER A 261 -4.01 19.35 -24.91
N ARG A 262 -4.07 19.81 -26.17
CA ARG A 262 -4.43 18.97 -27.32
C ARG A 262 -3.42 17.81 -27.46
N ARG A 263 -3.95 16.59 -27.64
CA ARG A 263 -3.19 15.36 -27.97
C ARG A 263 -2.12 15.66 -29.04
N LYS A 264 -0.84 15.68 -28.66
CA LYS A 264 0.23 15.39 -29.62
C LYS A 264 0.38 13.88 -29.66
N SER A 265 0.12 13.29 -30.83
CA SER A 265 0.38 11.88 -31.13
C SER A 265 1.76 11.45 -30.61
N TYR A 266 1.79 10.44 -29.73
CA TYR A 266 3.03 9.81 -29.29
C TYR A 266 3.73 9.19 -30.50
N ARG A 267 4.92 9.71 -30.84
CA ARG A 267 5.91 8.93 -31.60
C ARG A 267 6.63 8.05 -30.59
N TRP A 268 6.51 6.74 -30.76
CA TRP A 268 7.33 5.75 -30.08
C TRP A 268 8.81 6.07 -30.30
N ALA A 269 9.52 6.46 -29.25
CA ALA A 269 10.98 6.41 -29.27
C ALA A 269 11.38 4.94 -29.32
N ARG A 270 12.07 4.53 -30.40
CA ARG A 270 12.74 3.23 -30.47
C ARG A 270 13.72 3.16 -29.30
N LEU A 271 13.47 2.26 -28.36
CA LEU A 271 14.51 1.73 -27.50
C LEU A 271 15.48 0.98 -28.41
N ASP A 272 16.69 1.51 -28.54
CA ASP A 272 17.79 0.86 -29.24
C ASP A 272 18.32 -0.28 -28.36
N TYR A 273 17.87 -1.50 -28.64
CA TYR A 273 18.25 -2.73 -27.94
C TYR A 273 19.58 -3.32 -28.47
N SER A 274 20.47 -2.51 -29.05
CA SER A 274 21.72 -3.00 -29.65
C SER A 274 22.87 -3.26 -28.66
N SER A 275 22.72 -2.95 -27.37
CA SER A 275 23.81 -3.08 -26.38
C SER A 275 23.67 -4.22 -25.35
N LEU A 276 22.69 -5.12 -25.50
CA LEU A 276 22.41 -6.18 -24.51
C LEU A 276 22.49 -7.62 -25.02
N PHE A 277 23.20 -7.87 -26.13
CA PHE A 277 23.49 -9.24 -26.60
C PHE A 277 24.97 -9.42 -26.96
N VAL A 278 25.84 -9.57 -25.96
CA VAL A 278 27.13 -10.25 -26.09
C VAL A 278 27.35 -11.13 -24.85
N ALA A 279 26.72 -12.29 -24.84
CA ALA A 279 27.19 -13.52 -24.21
C ALA A 279 26.21 -14.63 -24.57
N TYR A 280 26.73 -15.81 -24.88
CA TYR A 280 26.06 -17.01 -25.42
C TYR A 280 25.93 -17.04 -26.95
N GLY A 281 27.05 -17.37 -27.58
CA GLY A 281 27.06 -17.86 -28.95
C GLY A 281 26.44 -19.26 -29.02
N VAL A 282 25.42 -19.41 -29.86
CA VAL A 282 25.10 -20.67 -30.52
C VAL A 282 24.85 -20.36 -31.98
N SER A 283 25.76 -20.85 -32.81
CA SER A 283 25.70 -20.83 -34.27
C SER A 283 24.54 -21.70 -34.76
N SER A 284 23.66 -21.15 -35.61
CA SER A 284 22.85 -21.96 -36.51
C SER A 284 22.75 -21.29 -37.88
N SER A 285 23.40 -21.94 -38.84
CA SER A 285 23.49 -21.62 -40.25
C SER A 285 22.14 -21.54 -40.97
N SER A 286 22.10 -20.60 -41.91
CA SER A 286 21.13 -20.43 -43.00
C SER A 286 20.64 -21.72 -43.68
N ARG A 287 19.37 -21.73 -44.10
CA ARG A 287 19.00 -21.62 -45.53
C ARG A 287 17.49 -21.47 -45.71
N ARG A 288 17.11 -20.48 -46.54
CA ARG A 288 15.84 -20.43 -47.26
C ARG A 288 15.96 -21.33 -48.50
N THR A 289 14.95 -22.14 -48.73
CA THR A 289 14.08 -22.21 -49.92
C THR A 289 12.88 -23.06 -49.55
#